data_AF-A0A7Y4HX61-F1
#
_entry.id   AF-A0A7Y4HX61-F1
#
_cell.length_a   1.000
_cell.length_b   1.000
_cell.length_c   1.000
_cell.angle_alpha   90.00
_cell.angle_beta   90.00
_cell.angle_gamma   90.00
#
_symmetry.space_group_name_H-M   'P 1'
#
loop_
_entity.id
_entity.type
_entity.pdbx_description
1 polymer ?
#
loop_
_entity_poly.entity_id
_entity_poly.type
_entity_poly.pdbx_seq_one_letter_code
_entity_poly.pdbx_strand_id
1 'polypeptide(L)'
;LWNARVCFLVAEENEQIKGYINLTFTAMPSTGWIADFGVERRFRRTGVGSVLFGAALQWARANGLQRVVLETQSKNYPAIAFAQKHGLTYCG
;
A
#
# COMPACT_ATOMS: atom_id res chain seq x y z
N LEU A 1 15.54 13.59 12.16
CA LEU A 1 14.36 12.68 12.10
C LEU A 1 13.24 13.20 11.18
N TRP A 2 13.54 14.03 10.17
CA TRP A 2 12.56 14.67 9.26
C TRP A 2 12.77 14.29 7.77
N ASN A 3 13.42 13.15 7.50
CA ASN A 3 13.78 12.74 6.14
C ASN A 3 13.15 11.40 5.74
N ALA A 4 12.07 10.99 6.40
CA ALA A 4 11.31 9.82 5.97
C ALA A 4 10.73 10.14 4.60
N ARG A 5 11.17 9.43 3.56
CA ARG A 5 10.48 9.50 2.27
C ARG A 5 9.09 8.91 2.49
N VAL A 6 8.06 9.71 2.21
CA VAL A 6 6.65 9.31 2.34
C VAL A 6 6.03 9.34 0.95
N CYS A 7 5.22 8.33 0.66
CA CYS A 7 4.35 8.28 -0.50
C CYS A 7 2.92 8.16 -0.02
N PHE A 8 2.13 9.22 -0.21
CA PHE A 8 0.71 9.21 0.06
C PHE A 8 -0.03 9.35 -1.26
N LEU A 9 -0.80 8.33 -1.63
CA LEU A 9 -1.56 8.30 -2.88
C LEU A 9 -3.04 8.18 -2.57
N VAL A 10 -3.85 8.85 -3.39
CA VAL A 10 -5.31 8.83 -3.31
C VAL A 10 -5.86 8.39 -4.66
N ALA A 11 -6.87 7.53 -4.64
CA ALA A 11 -7.63 7.16 -5.81
C ALA A 11 -8.86 8.06 -5.88
N GLU A 12 -8.92 8.90 -6.91
CA GLU A 12 -10.00 9.84 -7.15
C GLU A 12 -10.54 9.64 -8.57
N GLU A 13 -11.85 9.71 -8.72
CA GLU A 13 -12.53 9.80 -10.02
C GLU A 13 -13.81 10.62 -9.83
N ASN A 14 -14.08 11.58 -10.73
CA ASN A 14 -15.25 12.48 -10.65
C ASN A 14 -15.38 13.17 -9.28
N GLU A 15 -14.27 13.73 -8.77
CA GLU A 15 -14.19 14.41 -7.46
C GLU A 15 -14.50 13.51 -6.24
N GLN A 16 -14.59 12.20 -6.47
CA GLN A 16 -14.91 11.23 -5.43
C GLN A 16 -13.67 10.43 -5.03
N ILE A 17 -13.27 10.59 -3.76
CA ILE A 17 -12.21 9.78 -3.17
C ILE A 17 -12.70 8.34 -2.94
N LYS A 18 -12.05 7.38 -3.59
CA LYS A 18 -12.39 5.96 -3.54
C LYS A 18 -11.48 5.16 -2.60
N GLY A 19 -10.30 5.67 -2.29
CA GLY A 19 -9.34 5.00 -1.43
C GLY A 19 -8.01 5.74 -1.36
N TYR A 20 -7.12 5.25 -0.52
CA TYR A 20 -5.79 5.82 -0.31
C TYR A 20 -4.80 4.74 0.11
N ILE A 21 -3.51 5.04 -0.04
CA ILE A 21 -2.40 4.23 0.47
C ILE A 21 -1.29 5.16 0.99
N ASN A 22 -0.79 4.84 2.17
CA ASN A 22 0.30 5.55 2.83
C ASN A 22 1.50 4.60 2.98
N LEU A 23 2.62 4.95 2.35
CA LEU A 23 3.87 4.20 2.43
C LEU A 23 4.96 5.09 3.02
N THR A 24 5.60 4.62 4.09
CA THR A 24 6.73 5.31 4.73
C THR A 24 8.03 4.55 4.52
N PHE A 25 9.14 5.26 4.45
CA PHE A 25 10.46 4.66 4.29
C PHE A 25 11.13 4.35 5.63
N THR A 26 11.68 3.14 5.75
CA THR A 26 12.61 2.76 6.80
C THR A 26 13.98 2.41 6.22
N ALA A 27 15.04 2.92 6.86
CA ALA A 27 16.38 3.00 6.25
C ALA A 27 17.14 1.67 6.23
N MET A 28 16.88 0.74 7.17
CA MET A 28 17.66 -0.49 7.29
C MET A 28 16.78 -1.68 7.71
N PRO A 29 16.52 -2.65 6.82
CA PRO A 29 16.78 -2.62 5.37
C PRO A 29 15.91 -1.56 4.65
N SER A 30 16.33 -1.10 3.47
CA SER A 30 15.60 -0.13 2.62
C SER A 30 14.18 -0.63 2.29
N THR A 31 13.21 -0.27 3.14
CA THR A 31 11.87 -0.88 3.16
C THR A 31 10.78 0.18 3.08
N GLY A 32 9.80 -0.06 2.22
CA GLY A 32 8.54 0.67 2.23
C GLY A 32 7.55 0.01 3.18
N TRP A 33 7.07 0.73 4.18
CA TRP A 33 6.08 0.25 5.14
C TRP A 33 4.72 0.87 4.87
N ILE A 34 3.75 0.03 4.50
CA ILE A 34 2.36 0.44 4.30
C ILE A 34 1.59 0.13 5.57
N ALA A 35 1.35 1.16 6.39
CA ALA A 35 0.56 1.06 7.62
C ALA A 35 -0.93 1.34 7.37
N ASP A 36 -1.23 2.27 6.45
CA ASP A 36 -2.60 2.68 6.16
C ASP A 36 -2.90 2.46 4.68
N PHE A 37 -3.85 1.56 4.41
CA PHE A 37 -4.33 1.26 3.07
C PHE A 37 -5.81 0.93 3.12
N GLY A 38 -6.62 1.68 2.37
CA GLY A 38 -8.07 1.56 2.42
C GLY A 38 -8.73 1.87 1.09
N VAL A 39 -9.76 1.09 0.77
CA VAL A 39 -10.71 1.37 -0.30
C VAL A 39 -12.09 1.44 0.32
N GLU A 40 -12.86 2.47 -0.05
CA GLU A 40 -14.24 2.65 0.39
C GLU A 40 -15.06 1.40 0.04
N ARG A 41 -15.95 0.97 0.94
CA ARG A 41 -16.63 -0.33 0.84
C ARG A 41 -17.33 -0.56 -0.49
N ARG A 42 -17.98 0.48 -1.05
CA ARG A 42 -18.70 0.42 -2.34
C ARG A 42 -17.79 0.27 -3.56
N PHE A 43 -16.51 0.61 -3.44
CA PHE A 43 -15.51 0.52 -4.52
C PHE A 43 -14.53 -0.65 -4.34
N ARG A 44 -14.80 -1.56 -3.39
CA ARG A 44 -13.96 -2.76 -3.23
C ARG A 44 -14.24 -3.74 -4.35
N ARG A 45 -13.22 -4.51 -4.73
CA ARG A 45 -13.27 -5.54 -5.79
C ARG A 45 -13.52 -4.98 -7.20
N THR A 46 -13.37 -3.68 -7.41
CA THR A 46 -13.44 -3.03 -8.74
C THR A 46 -12.07 -2.69 -9.34
N GLY A 47 -10.98 -3.04 -8.65
CA GLY A 47 -9.61 -2.78 -9.10
C GLY A 47 -8.92 -1.57 -8.45
N VAL A 48 -9.65 -0.68 -7.76
CA VAL A 48 -9.10 0.53 -7.10
C VAL A 48 -7.90 0.21 -6.20
N GLY A 49 -8.01 -0.81 -5.35
CA GLY A 49 -6.91 -1.19 -4.46
C GLY A 49 -5.67 -1.69 -5.22
N SER A 50 -5.87 -2.40 -6.33
CA SER A 50 -4.78 -2.89 -7.18
C SER A 50 -4.05 -1.75 -7.89
N VAL A 51 -4.78 -0.72 -8.33
CA VAL A 51 -4.19 0.49 -8.94
C VAL A 51 -3.36 1.27 -7.92
N LEU A 52 -3.93 1.53 -6.73
CA LEU A 52 -3.20 2.20 -5.63
C LEU A 52 -1.93 1.44 -5.25
N PHE A 53 -2.05 0.13 -5.04
CA PHE A 53 -0.93 -0.70 -4.65
C PHE A 53 0.15 -0.75 -5.74
N GLY A 54 -0.23 -0.88 -7.01
CA GLY A 54 0.69 -0.84 -8.14
C GLY A 54 1.44 0.50 -8.23
N ALA A 55 0.76 1.62 -8.04
CA ALA A 55 1.38 2.95 -8.02
C ALA A 55 2.37 3.11 -6.85
N ALA A 56 2.02 2.61 -5.66
CA ALA A 56 2.93 2.62 -4.51
C ALA A 56 4.18 1.76 -4.76
N LEU A 57 4.04 0.60 -5.40
CA LEU A 57 5.18 -0.24 -5.79
C LEU A 57 6.08 0.44 -6.83
N GLN A 58 5.50 1.15 -7.81
CA GLN A 58 6.27 1.92 -8.78
C GLN A 58 7.08 3.03 -8.10
N TRP A 59 6.43 3.78 -7.20
CA TRP A 59 7.11 4.80 -6.41
C TRP A 59 8.24 4.20 -5.55
N ALA A 60 8.00 3.05 -4.89
CA ALA A 60 8.99 2.37 -4.07
C ALA A 60 10.22 1.95 -4.90
N ARG A 61 10.01 1.37 -6.09
CA ARG A 61 11.09 1.02 -7.03
C ARG A 61 11.88 2.23 -7.48
N ALA A 62 11.20 3.32 -7.87
CA ALA A 62 11.84 4.57 -8.29
C ALA A 62 12.68 5.20 -7.18
N ASN A 63 12.35 4.93 -5.92
CA ASN A 63 13.07 5.43 -4.74
C ASN A 63 14.13 4.46 -4.20
N GLY A 64 14.41 3.35 -4.87
CA GLY A 64 15.45 2.39 -4.49
C GLY A 64 15.09 1.52 -3.27
N LEU A 65 13.79 1.32 -3.01
CA LEU A 65 13.35 0.42 -1.95
C LEU A 65 13.51 -1.03 -2.38
N GLN A 66 14.09 -1.85 -1.50
CA GLN A 66 14.39 -3.27 -1.78
C GLN A 66 13.20 -4.18 -1.47
N ARG A 67 12.34 -3.76 -0.54
CA ARG A 67 11.14 -4.50 -0.13
C ARG A 67 10.01 -3.56 0.21
N VAL A 68 8.78 -4.07 0.12
CA VAL A 68 7.57 -3.41 0.61
C VAL A 68 6.87 -4.36 1.56
N VAL A 69 6.44 -3.84 2.71
CA VAL A 69 5.68 -4.56 3.73
C VAL A 69 4.32 -3.91 3.84
N LEU A 70 3.28 -4.72 3.80
CA LEU A 70 1.91 -4.32 4.12
C LEU A 70 1.57 -4.82 5.51
N GLU A 71 1.45 -3.91 6.47
CA GLU A 71 1.00 -4.25 7.82
C GLU A 71 -0.52 -4.42 7.83
N THR A 72 -1.00 -5.49 8.45
CA THR A 72 -2.44 -5.69 8.66
C THR A 72 -2.70 -6.56 9.88
N GLN A 73 -3.85 -6.35 10.51
CA GLN A 73 -4.32 -7.19 11.61
C GLN A 73 -4.61 -8.62 11.12
N SER A 74 -4.31 -9.62 11.96
CA SER A 74 -4.55 -11.05 11.67
C SER A 74 -6.01 -11.39 11.34
N LYS A 75 -6.96 -10.63 11.90
CA LYS A 75 -8.40 -10.77 11.62
C LYS A 75 -8.86 -10.13 10.30
N ASN A 76 -8.00 -9.34 9.64
CA ASN A 76 -8.35 -8.62 8.41
C ASN A 76 -8.15 -9.53 7.19
N TYR A 77 -8.99 -10.56 7.08
CA TYR A 77 -8.97 -11.51 5.98
C TYR A 77 -9.00 -10.84 4.59
N PRO A 78 -9.79 -9.78 4.33
CA PRO A 78 -9.74 -9.08 3.04
C PRO A 78 -8.37 -8.52 2.66
N ALA A 79 -7.63 -7.94 3.62
CA ALA A 79 -6.29 -7.41 3.36
C ALA A 79 -5.26 -8.54 3.15
N ILE A 80 -5.35 -9.62 3.91
CA ILE A 80 -4.48 -10.80 3.74
C ILE A 80 -4.68 -11.42 2.35
N ALA A 81 -5.94 -11.64 1.95
CA ALA A 81 -6.25 -12.19 0.63
C ALA A 81 -5.81 -11.24 -0.50
N PHE A 82 -5.95 -9.92 -0.31
CA PHE A 82 -5.41 -8.93 -1.23
C PHE A 82 -3.88 -9.03 -1.35
N ALA A 83 -3.17 -9.08 -0.22
CA ALA A 83 -1.71 -9.17 -0.18
C ALA A 83 -1.21 -10.41 -0.93
N GLN A 84 -1.80 -11.58 -0.65
CA GLN A 84 -1.47 -12.84 -1.32
C GLN A 84 -1.74 -12.78 -2.82
N LYS A 85 -2.90 -12.23 -3.25
CA LYS A 85 -3.21 -12.02 -4.66
C LYS A 85 -2.18 -11.13 -5.37
N HIS A 86 -1.59 -10.19 -4.63
CA HIS A 86 -0.58 -9.26 -5.14
C HIS A 86 0.87 -9.72 -4.93
N GLY A 87 1.07 -11.00 -4.58
CA GLY A 87 2.39 -11.63 -4.51
C GLY A 87 3.19 -11.32 -3.23
N LEU A 88 2.53 -10.77 -2.20
CA LEU A 88 3.16 -10.64 -0.89
C LEU A 88 3.10 -11.97 -0.16
N THR A 89 4.19 -12.29 0.51
CA THR A 89 4.30 -13.45 1.38
C THR A 89 4.34 -12.98 2.83
N TYR A 90 3.73 -13.76 3.72
CA TYR A 90 3.82 -13.52 5.16
C TYR A 90 5.28 -13.54 5.64
N CYS A 91 5.67 -12.56 6.46
CA CYS A 91 7.05 -12.40 6.93
C CYS A 91 7.19 -12.16 8.44
N GLY A 92 6.14 -12.43 9.23
CA GLY A 92 6.11 -12.19 10.67
C GLY A 92 5.07 -11.17 11.10
#